data_AF-A0AAF3EMV2-F1
#
_entry.id   AF-A0AAF3EMV2-F1
#
_cell.length_a   1.000
_cell.length_b   1.000
_cell.length_c   1.000
_cell.angle_alpha   90.00
_cell.angle_beta   90.00
_cell.angle_gamma   90.00
#
_symmetry.space_group_name_H-M   'P 1'
#
loop_
_entity.id
_entity.type
_entity.pdbx_description
1 polymer ?
#
loop_
_entity_poly.entity_id
_entity_poly.type
_entity_poly.pdbx_seq_one_letter_code
_entity_poly.pdbx_strand_id
1 'polypeptide(L)'
;MQIYIFRWPLDKLYKHFLKPTFGVYHGTAIRVVVPKFIFAFLGLQVIYYYWKYEARDWAHLRGIETSPERPVIMRGAEIEKRYPGLQTKALADPSKFDYLSPSYEKRTAILDVGAPGRPW
;
A
#
# COMPACT_ATOMS: atom_id res chain seq x y z
N MET A 1 -27.03 8.48 15.02
CA MET A 1 -26.84 7.86 16.34
C MET A 1 -25.57 6.98 16.34
N GLN A 2 -24.38 7.54 16.12
CA GLN A 2 -23.16 6.69 15.94
C GLN A 2 -21.88 7.27 16.58
N ILE A 3 -21.85 8.54 16.96
CA ILE A 3 -20.65 9.19 17.53
C ILE A 3 -20.60 9.09 19.08
N TYR A 4 -21.71 8.75 19.73
CA TYR A 4 -21.82 8.78 21.20
C TYR A 4 -21.11 7.61 21.91
N ILE A 5 -20.99 6.44 21.27
CA ILE A 5 -20.40 5.24 21.89
C ILE A 5 -18.92 5.47 22.23
N PHE A 6 -18.16 6.13 21.35
CA PHE A 6 -16.74 6.40 21.59
C PHE A 6 -16.49 7.61 22.49
N ARG A 7 -17.45 8.54 22.56
CA ARG A 7 -17.29 9.77 23.34
C ARG A 7 -17.50 9.55 24.84
N TRP A 8 -18.51 8.78 25.22
CA TRP A 8 -18.83 8.52 26.62
C TRP A 8 -17.66 7.95 27.46
N PRO A 9 -16.91 6.91 27.02
CA PRO A 9 -15.81 6.36 27.80
C PRO A 9 -14.64 7.34 27.95
N LEU A 10 -14.29 8.08 26.91
CA LEU A 10 -13.25 9.11 26.95
C LEU A 10 -13.63 10.28 27.87
N ASP A 11 -14.90 10.67 27.88
CA ASP A 11 -15.41 11.73 28.76
C ASP A 11 -15.41 11.28 30.23
N LYS A 12 -15.69 10.00 30.49
CA LYS A 12 -15.61 9.42 31.83
C LYS A 12 -14.15 9.35 32.32
N LEU A 13 -13.24 8.88 31.48
CA LEU A 13 -11.79 8.87 31.74
C LEU A 13 -11.28 10.29 32.03
N TYR A 14 -11.74 11.27 31.26
CA TYR A 14 -11.35 12.66 31.45
C TYR A 14 -11.76 13.20 32.82
N LYS A 15 -13.03 13.02 33.20
CA LYS A 15 -13.57 13.56 34.45
C LYS A 15 -13.00 12.88 35.70
N HIS A 16 -12.81 11.57 35.67
CA HIS A 16 -12.46 10.78 36.87
C HIS A 16 -10.96 10.57 37.02
N PHE A 17 -10.17 10.67 35.94
CA PHE A 17 -8.73 10.38 36.00
C PHE A 17 -7.88 11.54 35.49
N LEU A 18 -8.11 12.03 34.26
CA LEU A 18 -7.21 13.03 33.67
C LEU A 18 -7.31 14.40 34.36
N LYS A 19 -8.53 14.86 34.65
CA LYS A 19 -8.77 16.15 35.31
C LYS A 19 -8.19 16.21 36.74
N PRO A 20 -8.41 15.22 37.63
CA PRO A 20 -7.85 15.28 38.98
C PRO A 20 -6.32 15.09 39.03
N THR A 21 -5.74 14.29 38.14
CA THR A 21 -4.29 13.99 38.19
C THR A 21 -3.43 15.05 37.50
N PHE A 22 -3.87 15.57 36.35
CA PHE A 22 -3.06 16.47 35.52
C PHE A 22 -3.60 17.91 35.46
N GLY A 23 -4.74 18.18 36.11
CA GLY A 23 -5.42 19.47 36.05
C GLY A 23 -6.16 19.69 34.71
N VAL A 24 -6.82 20.85 34.62
CA VAL A 24 -7.77 21.14 33.52
C VAL A 24 -7.04 21.34 32.19
N TYR A 25 -5.95 22.10 32.18
CA TYR A 25 -5.22 22.42 30.94
C TYR A 25 -4.54 21.18 30.34
N HIS A 26 -3.70 20.49 31.11
CA HIS A 26 -2.99 19.30 30.60
C HIS A 26 -3.94 18.13 30.36
N GLY A 27 -4.94 17.90 31.23
CA GLY A 27 -5.95 16.86 31.01
C GLY A 27 -6.74 17.07 29.72
N THR A 28 -7.06 18.33 29.37
CA THR A 28 -7.77 18.64 28.12
C THR A 28 -6.88 18.39 26.91
N ALA A 29 -5.60 18.78 26.98
CA ALA A 29 -4.63 18.51 25.93
C ALA A 29 -4.49 17.00 25.68
N ILE A 30 -4.32 16.20 26.73
CA ILE A 30 -4.19 14.74 26.64
C ILE A 30 -5.45 14.11 26.01
N ARG A 31 -6.65 14.54 26.42
CA ARG A 31 -7.93 14.05 25.88
C ARG A 31 -8.07 14.28 24.37
N VAL A 32 -7.53 15.37 23.84
CA VAL A 32 -7.62 15.70 22.41
C VAL A 32 -6.50 15.06 21.60
N VAL A 33 -5.29 15.02 22.17
CA VAL A 33 -4.08 14.60 21.46
C VAL A 33 -3.96 13.07 21.41
N VAL A 34 -4.11 12.39 22.54
CA VAL A 34 -3.85 10.94 22.63
C VAL A 34 -4.74 10.11 21.71
N PRO A 35 -6.07 10.31 21.64
CA PRO A 35 -6.90 9.53 20.74
C PRO A 35 -6.50 9.70 19.27
N LYS A 36 -6.14 10.92 18.86
CA LYS A 36 -5.68 11.19 17.49
C LYS A 36 -4.40 10.43 17.17
N PHE A 37 -3.43 10.44 18.09
CA PHE A 37 -2.19 9.67 17.92
C PHE A 37 -2.44 8.17 17.85
N ILE A 38 -3.33 7.63 18.69
CA ILE A 38 -3.70 6.21 18.66
C ILE A 38 -4.32 5.86 17.30
N PHE A 39 -5.28 6.65 16.81
CA PHE A 39 -5.92 6.39 15.51
C PHE A 39 -4.94 6.56 14.35
N ALA A 40 -4.05 7.55 14.39
CA ALA A 40 -3.01 7.73 13.38
C ALA A 40 -2.04 6.54 13.37
N PHE A 41 -1.61 6.06 14.54
CA PHE A 41 -0.73 4.90 14.65
C PHE A 41 -1.41 3.61 14.16
N LEU A 42 -2.67 3.38 14.54
CA LEU A 42 -3.44 2.23 14.04
C LEU A 42 -3.63 2.30 12.52
N GLY A 43 -3.95 3.47 11.98
CA GLY A 43 -4.04 3.69 10.54
C GLY A 43 -2.72 3.36 9.83
N LEU A 44 -1.59 3.82 10.39
CA LEU A 44 -0.26 3.52 9.85
C LEU A 44 0.07 2.03 9.92
N GLN A 45 -0.30 1.33 11.00
CA GLN A 45 -0.14 -0.12 11.12
C GLN A 45 -0.97 -0.88 10.08
N VAL A 46 -2.21 -0.46 9.84
CA VAL A 46 -3.06 -1.04 8.79
C VAL A 46 -2.44 -0.82 7.42
N ILE A 47 -2.03 0.41 7.09
CA ILE A 47 -1.36 0.71 5.83
C ILE A 47 -0.08 -0.12 5.67
N TYR A 48 0.73 -0.20 6.73
CA TYR A 48 1.96 -1.01 6.73
C TYR A 48 1.68 -2.49 6.52
N TYR A 49 0.65 -3.03 7.19
CA TYR A 49 0.25 -4.43 7.03
C TYR A 49 -0.19 -4.71 5.59
N TYR A 50 -1.05 -3.85 5.02
CA TYR A 50 -1.49 -3.96 3.63
C TYR A 50 -0.31 -3.85 2.66
N TRP A 51 0.58 -2.89 2.87
CA TRP A 51 1.80 -2.78 2.06
C TRP A 51 2.64 -4.05 2.15
N LYS A 52 2.88 -4.57 3.36
CA LYS A 52 3.79 -5.68 3.59
C LYS A 52 3.27 -7.03 3.09
N TYR A 53 1.98 -7.32 3.30
CA TYR A 53 1.42 -8.65 3.05
C TYR A 53 0.46 -8.71 1.86
N GLU A 54 -0.14 -7.58 1.50
CA GLU A 54 -0.96 -7.44 0.29
C GLU A 54 -0.25 -6.57 -0.76
N ALA A 55 1.09 -6.62 -0.82
CA ALA A 55 1.81 -6.07 -1.96
C ALA A 55 1.30 -6.78 -3.22
N ARG A 56 1.00 -6.02 -4.27
CA ARG A 56 0.50 -6.62 -5.50
C ARG A 56 1.61 -7.48 -6.10
N ASP A 57 1.34 -8.77 -6.21
CA ASP A 57 2.25 -9.76 -6.76
C ASP A 57 1.51 -10.60 -7.81
N TRP A 58 2.21 -11.45 -8.55
CA TRP A 58 1.60 -12.33 -9.56
C TRP A 58 0.49 -13.24 -8.98
N ALA A 59 0.55 -13.55 -7.68
CA ALA A 59 -0.46 -14.31 -6.95
C ALA A 59 -1.57 -13.44 -6.31
N HIS A 60 -1.31 -12.15 -6.06
CA HIS A 60 -2.23 -11.24 -5.36
C HIS A 60 -2.63 -10.07 -6.28
N LEU A 61 -3.83 -10.15 -6.84
CA LEU A 61 -4.39 -9.14 -7.77
C LEU A 61 -4.81 -7.82 -7.09
N ARG A 62 -4.72 -7.75 -5.76
CA ARG A 62 -5.04 -6.56 -4.95
C ARG A 62 -3.76 -6.09 -4.28
N GLY A 63 -3.62 -4.78 -4.07
CA GLY A 63 -2.44 -4.24 -3.41
C GLY A 63 -1.90 -2.96 -4.01
N ILE A 64 -0.92 -2.37 -3.32
CA ILE A 64 -0.13 -1.27 -3.86
C ILE A 64 0.82 -1.84 -4.91
N GLU A 65 0.79 -1.28 -6.12
CA GLU A 65 1.74 -1.62 -7.18
C GLU A 65 3.09 -1.00 -6.83
N THR A 66 4.06 -1.83 -6.46
CA THR A 66 5.45 -1.37 -6.43
C THR A 66 5.93 -1.41 -7.88
N SER A 67 6.09 -0.24 -8.49
CA SER A 67 6.71 -0.17 -9.81
C SER A 67 8.16 -0.66 -9.71
N PRO A 68 8.66 -1.39 -10.71
CA PRO A 68 10.07 -1.76 -10.73
C PRO A 68 10.92 -0.49 -10.66
N GLU A 69 11.95 -0.53 -9.81
CA GLU A 69 12.89 0.58 -9.66
C GLU A 69 13.47 0.95 -11.02
N ARG A 70 13.31 2.21 -11.43
CA ARG A 70 13.94 2.69 -12.66
C ARG A 70 15.46 2.70 -12.43
N PRO A 71 16.26 2.01 -13.25
CA PRO A 71 17.70 2.04 -13.10
C PRO A 71 18.20 3.47 -13.34
N VAL A 72 18.78 4.09 -12.32
CA VAL A 72 19.38 5.43 -12.42
C VAL A 72 20.81 5.28 -12.97
N ILE A 73 20.99 5.54 -14.28
CA ILE A 73 22.33 5.58 -14.89
C ILE A 73 22.91 6.99 -14.71
N MET A 74 23.78 7.15 -13.71
CA MET A 74 24.43 8.43 -13.35
C MET A 74 25.15 9.11 -14.52
N ARG A 75 25.70 8.35 -15.48
CA ARG A 75 26.44 8.84 -16.66
C ARG A 75 25.76 8.51 -18.00
N GLY A 76 24.44 8.48 -18.04
CA GLY A 76 23.69 8.10 -19.24
C GLY A 76 24.06 8.94 -20.48
N ALA A 77 24.19 10.26 -20.35
CA ALA A 77 24.51 11.11 -21.50
C ALA A 77 25.92 10.88 -22.09
N GLU A 78 26.91 10.54 -21.27
CA GLU A 78 28.28 10.27 -21.73
C GLU A 78 28.40 8.90 -22.39
N ILE A 79 27.72 7.90 -21.83
CA ILE A 79 27.70 6.53 -22.35
C ILE A 79 27.01 6.51 -23.72
N GLU A 80 25.90 7.22 -23.88
CA GLU A 80 25.17 7.28 -25.16
C GLU A 80 25.99 7.99 -26.26
N LYS A 81 26.78 9.02 -25.90
CA LYS A 81 27.69 9.70 -26.83
C LYS A 81 28.84 8.82 -27.31
N ARG A 82 29.38 7.96 -26.44
CA ARG A 82 30.50 7.06 -26.78
C ARG A 82 30.03 5.78 -27.45
N TYR A 83 28.86 5.29 -27.07
CA TYR A 83 28.28 4.02 -27.51
C TYR A 83 26.76 4.16 -27.70
N PRO A 84 26.31 4.65 -28.86
CA PRO A 84 24.89 4.89 -29.11
C PRO A 84 24.09 3.58 -29.08
N GLY A 85 22.97 3.59 -28.36
CA GLY A 85 22.09 2.43 -28.20
C GLY A 85 22.66 1.30 -27.33
N LEU A 86 23.77 1.52 -26.62
CA LEU A 86 24.31 0.51 -25.69
C LEU A 86 23.40 0.36 -24.47
N GLN A 87 22.83 1.45 -23.97
CA GLN A 87 22.00 1.42 -22.76
C GLN A 87 20.73 0.60 -22.95
N THR A 88 20.08 0.72 -24.11
CA THR A 88 18.88 -0.05 -24.47
C THR A 88 19.18 -1.53 -24.72
N LYS A 89 20.41 -1.87 -25.10
CA LYS A 89 20.85 -3.27 -25.29
C LYS A 89 21.35 -3.90 -24.00
N ALA A 90 22.00 -3.12 -23.13
CA ALA A 90 22.64 -3.60 -21.91
C ALA A 90 21.67 -3.68 -20.72
N LEU A 91 20.66 -2.80 -20.67
CA LEU A 91 19.61 -2.90 -19.68
C LEU A 91 18.58 -3.94 -20.12
N ALA A 92 18.39 -4.96 -19.30
CA ALA A 92 17.22 -5.80 -19.40
C ALA A 92 16.00 -4.93 -19.05
N ASP A 93 15.21 -4.56 -20.05
CA ASP A 93 13.94 -3.89 -19.84
C ASP A 93 12.90 -4.96 -19.42
N PRO A 94 12.45 -4.95 -18.14
CA PRO A 94 11.46 -5.91 -17.65
C PRO A 94 10.09 -5.75 -18.32
N SER A 95 9.83 -4.59 -18.94
CA SER A 95 8.60 -4.25 -19.67
C SER A 95 8.69 -4.45 -21.19
N LYS A 96 9.88 -4.79 -21.73
CA LYS A 96 10.07 -5.04 -23.17
C LYS A 96 9.18 -6.15 -23.69
N PHE A 97 8.97 -7.15 -22.85
CA PHE A 97 7.87 -8.07 -23.00
C PHE A 97 6.77 -7.47 -22.16
N ASP A 98 5.76 -6.91 -22.82
CA ASP A 98 4.52 -6.50 -22.17
C ASP A 98 3.87 -7.75 -21.58
N TYR A 99 4.39 -8.20 -20.43
CA TYR A 99 3.70 -9.10 -19.53
C TYR A 99 2.58 -8.30 -18.88
N LEU A 100 1.68 -7.75 -19.72
CA LEU A 100 0.34 -7.43 -19.32
C LEU A 100 -0.15 -8.69 -18.61
N SER A 101 -0.31 -8.57 -17.30
CA SER A 101 -0.92 -9.63 -16.51
C SER A 101 -2.15 -10.11 -17.29
N PRO A 102 -2.23 -11.41 -17.66
CA PRO A 102 -3.34 -11.94 -18.45
C PRO A 102 -4.71 -11.62 -17.85
N SER A 103 -4.75 -11.22 -16.58
CA SER A 103 -5.94 -10.83 -15.84
C SER A 103 -6.57 -9.48 -16.22
N TYR A 104 -5.91 -8.59 -16.97
CA TYR A 104 -6.52 -7.28 -17.26
C TYR A 104 -7.61 -7.36 -18.34
N GLU A 105 -7.48 -8.25 -19.33
CA GLU A 105 -8.47 -8.36 -20.42
C GLU A 105 -9.17 -9.72 -20.52
N LYS A 106 -8.62 -10.79 -19.92
CA LYS A 106 -9.17 -12.13 -20.10
C LYS A 106 -9.53 -12.76 -18.75
N ARG A 107 -10.82 -12.72 -18.42
CA ARG A 107 -11.45 -13.70 -17.51
C ARG A 107 -11.57 -15.08 -18.18
N THR A 108 -10.56 -15.49 -18.92
CA THR A 108 -10.48 -16.81 -19.54
C THR A 108 -9.13 -17.40 -19.17
N ALA A 109 -9.14 -18.67 -18.76
CA ALA A 109 -7.94 -19.38 -18.37
C ALA A 109 -6.90 -19.32 -19.50
N ILE A 110 -5.62 -19.14 -19.14
CA ILE A 110 -4.48 -19.01 -20.08
C ILE A 110 -4.31 -20.30 -20.91
N LEU A 111 -4.79 -21.44 -20.40
CA LEU A 111 -4.81 -22.71 -21.09
C LEU A 111 -6.12 -22.88 -21.85
N ASP A 112 -6.05 -22.89 -23.18
CA ASP A 112 -7.11 -23.45 -24.02
C ASP A 112 -7.08 -24.98 -23.86
N VAL A 113 -7.93 -25.49 -22.95
CA VAL A 113 -8.05 -26.93 -22.66
C VAL A 113 -8.88 -27.65 -23.74
N GLY A 114 -9.23 -26.96 -24.83
CA GLY A 114 -10.15 -27.44 -25.85
C GLY A 114 -11.60 -27.47 -25.37
N ALA A 115 -12.50 -27.88 -26.26
CA ALA A 115 -13.90 -28.09 -25.88
C ALA A 115 -13.97 -29.20 -24.80
N PRO A 116 -14.82 -29.05 -23.77
CA PRO A 116 -15.01 -30.10 -22.78
C PRO A 116 -15.38 -31.40 -23.49
N GLY A 117 -14.60 -32.46 -23.26
CA GLY A 117 -14.83 -33.77 -23.88
C GLY A 117 -16.11 -34.47 -23.38
N ARG A 118 -16.92 -33.81 -22.54
CA ARG A 118 -18.17 -34.35 -22.01
C ARG A 118 -19.35 -33.62 -22.65
N PRO A 119 -20.29 -34.33 -23.31
CA PRO A 119 -21.41 -33.71 -24.02
C PRO A 119 -22.54 -33.19 -23.10
N TRP A 120 -22.26 -32.85 -21.85
CA TRP A 120 -23.22 -32.30 -20.89
C TRP A 120 -22.60 -31.30 -19.91
#